data_AF-A0A162BLJ2-F1
#
_entry.id   AF-A0A162BLJ2-F1
#
_cell.length_a   1.000
_cell.length_b   1.000
_cell.length_c   1.000
_cell.angle_alpha   90.00
_cell.angle_beta   90.00
_cell.angle_gamma   90.00
#
_symmetry.space_group_name_H-M   'P 1'
#
loop_
_entity.id
_entity.type
_entity.pdbx_description
1 polymer ?
#
loop_
_entity_poly.entity_id
_entity_poly.type
_entity_poly.pdbx_seq_one_letter_code
_entity_poly.pdbx_strand_id
1 'polypeptide(L)'
;MKISPHVLFNKIHKKGLLWFFNRLKIEIRNPTKQSSKQLIDFALGARKKIFKFFKKAKHDELLYLIYDLEICDITYSFVMMLVDAEFEAKKQRKKGFVVVVVPRSTALRPDLSFVEYDSVIDDHSKLWRLQNIIMPLIPLSPFCRGLYFLPRRDDVFDLIKNHDVYPYLYDGVNLRAPSDPVLRYKKLDQPNLVEGLRALPQGLRYVQDWLQMNKIQLPVVTITIRSSLYDKGRNSNIDAWSKFATYLLVSGYHAVIIPDTDNAFVKESAFEDASIFRECSWNIGLRAAIYETAFLNFFVPNGCADLAVFNPTASYICMNMLPANSIITTEEAYKAVGHVIGEDYKFATDKQRLCFKPDSFENIKHEFDQFVSHYPPS
;
A
#
# COMPACT_ATOMS: atom_id res chain seq x y z
N MET A 1 23.97 -3.13 14.32
CA MET A 1 24.90 -4.18 14.82
C MET A 1 26.32 -3.87 14.32
N LYS A 2 27.27 -3.51 15.21
CA LYS A 2 28.68 -3.28 14.83
C LYS A 2 29.35 -4.63 14.59
N ILE A 3 29.75 -4.92 13.35
CA ILE A 3 30.57 -6.09 13.05
C ILE A 3 31.98 -5.76 13.55
N SER A 4 32.50 -6.53 14.51
CA SER A 4 33.89 -6.40 14.96
C SER A 4 34.85 -6.54 13.76
N PRO A 5 35.91 -5.71 13.65
CA PRO A 5 36.92 -5.80 12.59
C PRO A 5 37.45 -7.23 12.41
N HIS A 6 37.60 -7.96 13.51
CA HIS A 6 38.05 -9.36 13.53
C HIS A 6 37.05 -10.31 12.82
N VAL A 7 35.75 -10.09 12.97
CA VAL A 7 34.71 -10.90 12.31
C VAL A 7 34.66 -10.60 10.81
N LEU A 8 34.89 -9.35 10.41
CA LEU A 8 34.96 -8.98 8.99
C LEU A 8 36.21 -9.59 8.34
N PHE A 9 37.37 -9.48 8.97
CA PHE A 9 38.63 -10.04 8.46
C PHE A 9 38.54 -11.56 8.30
N ASN A 10 37.97 -12.27 9.29
CA ASN A 10 37.72 -13.71 9.20
C ASN A 10 36.77 -14.08 8.05
N LYS A 11 35.76 -13.26 7.76
CA LYS A 11 34.87 -13.49 6.62
C LYS A 11 35.57 -13.24 5.29
N ILE A 12 36.41 -12.20 5.19
CA ILE A 12 37.21 -11.92 3.99
C ILE A 12 38.20 -13.07 3.75
N HIS A 13 38.90 -13.53 4.78
CA HIS A 13 39.80 -14.68 4.67
C HIS A 13 39.07 -15.95 4.23
N LYS A 14 37.87 -16.23 4.76
CA LYS A 14 37.09 -17.43 4.41
C LYS A 14 36.41 -17.37 3.04
N LYS A 15 35.96 -16.18 2.59
CA LYS A 15 35.13 -16.02 1.38
C LYS A 15 35.84 -15.29 0.23
N GLY A 16 37.05 -14.80 0.46
CA GLY A 16 37.87 -14.08 -0.53
C GLY A 16 37.52 -12.59 -0.67
N LEU A 17 38.41 -11.88 -1.36
CA LEU A 17 38.26 -10.44 -1.65
C LEU A 17 37.07 -10.13 -2.57
N LEU A 18 36.76 -11.02 -3.52
CA LEU A 18 35.62 -10.84 -4.43
C LEU A 18 34.29 -10.76 -3.67
N TRP A 19 34.12 -11.58 -2.63
CA TRP A 19 32.95 -11.51 -1.75
C TRP A 19 32.85 -10.15 -1.03
N PHE A 20 33.99 -9.63 -0.56
CA PHE A 20 34.03 -8.33 0.11
C PHE A 20 33.66 -7.18 -0.83
N PHE A 21 34.22 -7.15 -2.04
CA PHE A 21 33.87 -6.14 -3.05
C PHE A 21 32.39 -6.25 -3.47
N ASN A 22 31.87 -7.47 -3.63
CA ASN A 22 30.44 -7.67 -3.87
C ASN A 22 29.59 -7.14 -2.72
N ARG A 23 30.01 -7.35 -1.46
CA ARG A 23 29.29 -6.82 -0.30
C ARG A 23 29.34 -5.30 -0.23
N LEU A 24 30.48 -4.67 -0.54
CA LEU A 24 30.58 -3.21 -0.65
C LEU A 24 29.68 -2.68 -1.77
N LYS A 25 29.66 -3.34 -2.93
CA LYS A 25 28.78 -2.98 -4.04
C LYS A 25 27.30 -3.06 -3.64
N ILE A 26 26.89 -4.11 -2.92
CA ILE A 26 25.53 -4.25 -2.40
C ILE A 26 25.23 -3.12 -1.42
N GLU A 27 26.13 -2.82 -0.49
CA GLU A 27 25.95 -1.77 0.52
C GLU A 27 25.88 -0.36 -0.10
N ILE A 28 26.61 -0.10 -1.19
CA ILE A 28 26.50 1.15 -1.96
C ILE A 28 25.16 1.25 -2.66
N ARG A 29 24.64 0.14 -3.20
CA ARG A 29 23.38 0.12 -3.94
C ARG A 29 22.14 0.13 -3.06
N ASN A 30 22.18 -0.56 -1.92
CA ASN A 30 21.10 -0.63 -0.94
C ASN A 30 21.70 -0.62 0.47
N PRO A 31 21.98 0.57 1.03
CA PRO A 31 22.67 0.68 2.31
C PRO A 31 21.81 0.16 3.45
N THR A 32 22.23 -0.97 4.01
CA THR A 32 21.56 -1.63 5.14
C THR A 32 22.02 -1.08 6.49
N LYS A 33 23.18 -0.43 6.55
CA LYS A 33 23.73 0.17 7.78
C LYS A 33 23.47 1.67 7.82
N GLN A 34 23.15 2.19 8.99
CA GLN A 34 22.92 3.63 9.18
C GLN A 34 24.15 4.49 8.84
N SER A 35 25.36 4.02 9.16
CA SER A 35 26.60 4.77 8.90
C SER A 35 26.97 4.81 7.42
N SER A 36 26.82 3.71 6.68
CA SER A 36 27.00 3.71 5.22
C SER A 36 25.93 4.59 4.56
N LYS A 37 24.67 4.48 5.00
CA LYS A 37 23.56 5.33 4.52
C LYS A 37 23.88 6.82 4.67
N GLN A 38 24.32 7.26 5.86
CA GLN A 38 24.68 8.66 6.11
C GLN A 38 25.83 9.15 5.22
N LEU A 39 26.87 8.34 5.03
CA LEU A 39 28.01 8.69 4.17
C LEU A 39 27.58 8.81 2.70
N ILE A 40 26.79 7.85 2.21
CA ILE A 40 26.26 7.85 0.85
C ILE A 40 25.30 9.04 0.64
N ASP A 41 24.40 9.30 1.59
CA ASP A 41 23.48 10.44 1.57
C ASP A 41 24.25 11.77 1.51
N PHE A 42 25.32 11.90 2.28
CA PHE A 42 26.18 13.09 2.25
C PHE A 42 26.84 13.26 0.87
N ALA A 43 27.44 12.20 0.33
CA ALA A 43 28.10 12.24 -0.97
C ALA A 43 27.11 12.54 -2.12
N LEU A 44 25.96 11.89 -2.14
CA LEU A 44 24.91 12.12 -3.14
C LEU A 44 24.29 13.51 -3.00
N GLY A 45 24.08 13.99 -1.77
CA GLY A 45 23.60 15.33 -1.48
C GLY A 45 24.57 16.41 -1.97
N ALA A 46 25.87 16.24 -1.72
CA ALA A 46 26.91 17.13 -2.23
C ALA A 46 26.94 17.13 -3.76
N ARG A 47 26.93 15.94 -4.40
CA ARG A 47 26.88 15.80 -5.87
C ARG A 47 25.65 16.49 -6.46
N LYS A 48 24.47 16.31 -5.87
CA LYS A 48 23.22 16.92 -6.33
C LYS A 48 23.27 18.45 -6.23
N LYS A 49 23.84 19.00 -5.16
CA LYS A 49 24.05 20.46 -5.01
C LYS A 49 25.00 21.02 -6.05
N ILE A 50 26.13 20.35 -6.29
CA ILE A 50 27.10 20.73 -7.33
C ILE A 50 26.44 20.71 -8.70
N PHE A 51 25.72 19.64 -9.04
CA PHE A 51 25.04 19.53 -10.34
C PHE A 51 23.95 20.58 -10.54
N LYS A 52 23.19 20.93 -9.49
CA LYS A 52 22.21 22.04 -9.53
C LYS A 52 22.86 23.39 -9.81
N PHE A 53 24.12 23.60 -9.41
CA PHE A 53 24.85 24.83 -9.70
C PHE A 53 25.21 24.95 -11.18
N PHE A 54 25.51 23.83 -11.85
CA PHE A 54 25.86 23.80 -13.28
C PHE A 54 24.65 23.69 -14.21
N LYS A 55 23.50 23.21 -13.72
CA LYS A 55 22.30 23.03 -14.54
C LYS A 55 21.47 24.32 -14.56
N LYS A 56 21.15 24.82 -15.76
CA LYS A 56 20.15 25.89 -15.92
C LYS A 56 18.85 25.45 -15.25
N ALA A 57 18.31 26.28 -14.36
CA ALA A 57 17.12 25.94 -13.58
C ALA A 57 15.93 25.71 -14.52
N LYS A 58 15.66 24.44 -14.86
CA LYS A 58 14.40 24.03 -15.46
C LYS A 58 13.44 23.82 -14.30
N HIS A 59 12.50 24.74 -14.14
CA HIS A 59 11.45 24.59 -13.14
C HIS A 59 10.52 23.47 -13.60
N ASP A 60 10.65 22.31 -12.98
CA ASP A 60 9.69 21.22 -13.20
C ASP A 60 8.45 21.48 -12.35
N GLU A 61 7.29 21.51 -12.99
CA GLU A 61 6.02 21.69 -12.28
C GLU A 61 5.57 20.40 -11.57
N LEU A 62 6.16 19.26 -11.93
CA LEU A 62 5.80 17.93 -11.43
C LEU A 62 6.94 17.31 -10.63
N LEU A 63 6.59 16.41 -9.70
CA LEU A 63 7.50 15.50 -9.03
C LEU A 63 7.45 14.14 -9.73
N TYR A 64 8.59 13.47 -9.91
CA TYR A 64 8.63 12.15 -10.54
C TYR A 64 8.83 11.07 -9.47
N LEU A 65 7.76 10.34 -9.13
CA LEU A 65 7.78 9.20 -8.23
C LEU A 65 8.43 8.01 -8.95
N ILE A 66 9.61 7.61 -8.50
CA ILE A 66 10.32 6.45 -9.02
C ILE A 66 9.83 5.20 -8.29
N TYR A 67 9.14 4.34 -9.04
CA TYR A 67 8.72 3.02 -8.61
C TYR A 67 9.62 1.96 -9.25
N ASP A 68 10.64 1.57 -8.50
CA ASP A 68 11.70 0.69 -8.99
C ASP A 68 11.42 -0.78 -8.65
N LEU A 69 11.06 -1.57 -9.66
CA LEU A 69 10.68 -2.97 -9.50
C LEU A 69 11.82 -3.88 -9.03
N GLU A 70 13.05 -3.39 -9.00
CA GLU A 70 14.19 -4.13 -8.43
C GLU A 70 14.09 -4.25 -6.91
N ILE A 71 13.41 -3.30 -6.24
CA ILE A 71 13.34 -3.21 -4.78
C ILE A 71 11.93 -2.95 -4.22
N CYS A 72 10.96 -2.60 -5.08
CA CYS A 72 9.59 -2.34 -4.64
C CYS A 72 8.71 -3.56 -4.84
N ASP A 73 7.93 -3.90 -3.81
CA ASP A 73 6.97 -4.99 -3.87
C ASP A 73 5.74 -4.63 -4.70
N ILE A 74 5.27 -5.57 -5.52
CA ILE A 74 4.09 -5.39 -6.40
C ILE A 74 2.82 -5.77 -5.64
N THR A 75 2.49 -4.94 -4.63
CA THR A 75 1.35 -5.15 -3.73
C THR A 75 0.54 -3.87 -3.54
N TYR A 76 -0.55 -3.95 -2.78
CA TYR A 76 -1.38 -2.79 -2.44
C TYR A 76 -0.65 -1.72 -1.61
N SER A 77 0.50 -2.03 -0.99
CA SER A 77 1.31 -1.04 -0.29
C SER A 77 1.80 0.11 -1.18
N PHE A 78 1.71 -0.07 -2.51
CA PHE A 78 1.91 1.00 -3.49
C PHE A 78 0.99 2.20 -3.27
N VAL A 79 -0.22 2.02 -2.71
CA VAL A 79 -1.10 3.12 -2.30
C VAL A 79 -0.36 4.10 -1.39
N MET A 80 0.39 3.57 -0.43
CA MET A 80 1.16 4.39 0.50
C MET A 80 2.23 5.22 -0.22
N MET A 81 2.80 4.69 -1.31
CA MET A 81 3.79 5.41 -2.12
C MET A 81 3.15 6.56 -2.93
N LEU A 82 1.92 6.39 -3.42
CA LEU A 82 1.16 7.45 -4.09
C LEU A 82 0.87 8.60 -3.13
N VAL A 83 0.42 8.27 -1.91
CA VAL A 83 0.14 9.25 -0.86
C VAL A 83 1.40 9.98 -0.40
N ASP A 84 2.52 9.25 -0.23
CA ASP A 84 3.80 9.86 0.09
C ASP A 84 4.28 10.81 -1.01
N ALA A 85 4.10 10.43 -2.28
CA ALA A 85 4.47 11.26 -3.43
C ALA A 85 3.62 12.53 -3.50
N GLU A 86 2.32 12.43 -3.21
CA GLU A 86 1.44 13.59 -3.10
C GLU A 86 1.93 14.56 -2.02
N PHE A 87 2.18 14.04 -0.81
CA PHE A 87 2.68 14.85 0.30
C PHE A 87 3.98 15.58 -0.07
N GLU A 88 4.95 14.86 -0.67
CA GLU A 88 6.24 15.44 -1.07
C GLU A 88 6.12 16.43 -2.22
N ALA A 89 5.19 16.21 -3.15
CA ALA A 89 4.90 17.13 -4.23
C ALA A 89 4.27 18.43 -3.69
N LYS A 90 3.30 18.33 -2.78
CA LYS A 90 2.69 19.49 -2.09
C LYS A 90 3.73 20.28 -1.28
N LYS A 91 4.56 19.59 -0.49
CA LYS A 91 5.66 20.19 0.27
C LYS A 91 6.64 20.97 -0.62
N GLN A 92 6.89 20.48 -1.84
CA GLN A 92 7.74 21.13 -2.84
C GLN A 92 6.98 22.12 -3.74
N ARG A 93 5.71 22.42 -3.45
CA ARG A 93 4.85 23.32 -4.24
C ARG A 93 4.74 22.91 -5.71
N LYS A 94 4.75 21.60 -5.99
CA LYS A 94 4.51 21.02 -7.31
C LYS A 94 3.00 20.95 -7.58
N LYS A 95 2.61 20.93 -8.86
CA LYS A 95 1.20 20.83 -9.31
C LYS A 95 0.67 19.40 -9.33
N GLY A 96 1.52 18.42 -9.06
CA GLY A 96 1.22 17.00 -9.11
C GLY A 96 2.49 16.15 -9.14
N PHE A 97 2.30 14.86 -9.36
CA PHE A 97 3.41 13.94 -9.61
C PHE A 97 3.14 13.01 -10.79
N VAL A 98 4.21 12.44 -11.34
CA VAL A 98 4.19 11.41 -12.38
C VAL A 98 4.80 10.14 -11.81
N VAL A 99 4.15 9.00 -12.01
CA VAL A 99 4.72 7.70 -11.63
C VAL A 99 5.68 7.24 -12.74
N VAL A 100 6.87 6.79 -12.36
CA VAL A 100 7.87 6.22 -13.26
C VAL A 100 8.14 4.80 -12.83
N VAL A 101 7.65 3.82 -13.60
CA VAL A 101 7.91 2.41 -13.38
C VAL A 101 9.24 2.05 -14.03
N VAL A 102 10.21 1.65 -13.21
CA VAL A 102 11.53 1.21 -13.66
C VAL A 102 11.57 -0.33 -13.65
N PRO A 103 11.83 -0.99 -14.80
CA PRO A 103 11.83 -2.44 -14.86
C PRO A 103 13.00 -3.06 -14.08
N ARG A 104 12.83 -4.33 -13.68
CA ARG A 104 13.89 -5.15 -13.09
C ARG A 104 15.02 -5.33 -14.09
N SER A 105 16.24 -5.49 -13.58
CA SER A 105 17.34 -5.96 -14.40
C SER A 105 17.10 -7.41 -14.86
N THR A 106 17.61 -7.79 -16.03
CA THR A 106 17.54 -9.17 -16.54
C THR A 106 18.39 -10.15 -15.74
N ALA A 107 19.33 -9.64 -14.93
CA ALA A 107 20.11 -10.45 -14.01
C ALA A 107 19.28 -10.81 -12.77
N LEU A 108 19.25 -12.08 -12.39
CA LEU A 108 18.68 -12.52 -11.12
C LEU A 108 19.45 -11.91 -9.95
N ARG A 109 18.72 -11.30 -9.02
CA ARG A 109 19.27 -10.59 -7.85
C ARG A 109 18.59 -11.03 -6.56
N PRO A 110 18.94 -12.23 -6.04
CA PRO A 110 18.37 -12.75 -4.81
C PRO A 110 18.66 -11.87 -3.59
N ASP A 111 19.69 -11.01 -3.66
CA ASP A 111 20.09 -10.11 -2.59
C ASP A 111 19.11 -8.95 -2.34
N LEU A 112 18.19 -8.70 -3.26
CA LEU A 112 17.20 -7.63 -3.21
C LEU A 112 15.76 -8.16 -3.12
N SER A 113 15.61 -9.47 -3.02
CA SER A 113 14.32 -10.16 -3.11
C SER A 113 13.79 -10.50 -1.71
N PHE A 114 12.47 -10.50 -1.54
CA PHE A 114 11.83 -10.90 -0.29
C PHE A 114 11.49 -12.39 -0.37
N VAL A 115 12.40 -13.23 0.14
CA VAL A 115 12.40 -14.69 -0.06
C VAL A 115 11.06 -15.33 0.30
N GLU A 116 10.46 -14.94 1.42
CA GLU A 116 9.19 -15.49 1.89
C GLU A 116 8.05 -15.18 0.91
N TYR A 117 7.97 -13.95 0.40
CA TYR A 117 6.96 -13.55 -0.59
C TYR A 117 7.22 -14.20 -1.96
N ASP A 118 8.48 -14.18 -2.41
CA ASP A 118 8.90 -14.77 -3.68
C ASP A 118 8.71 -16.29 -3.73
N SER A 119 8.66 -16.95 -2.56
CA SER A 119 8.36 -18.39 -2.48
C SER A 119 6.90 -18.74 -2.80
N VAL A 120 6.00 -17.75 -2.73
CA VAL A 120 4.56 -17.92 -2.98
C VAL A 120 4.15 -17.26 -4.30
N ILE A 121 4.81 -16.17 -4.69
CA ILE A 121 4.44 -15.33 -5.83
C ILE A 121 5.53 -15.39 -6.92
N ASP A 122 5.23 -16.10 -8.00
CA ASP A 122 6.11 -16.22 -9.17
C ASP A 122 6.14 -14.95 -10.05
N ASP A 123 7.00 -14.94 -11.07
CA ASP A 123 7.17 -13.79 -11.97
C ASP A 123 5.94 -13.52 -12.86
N HIS A 124 5.14 -14.54 -13.19
CA HIS A 124 3.88 -14.36 -13.92
C HIS A 124 2.82 -13.69 -13.04
N SER A 125 2.72 -14.11 -11.78
CA SER A 125 1.87 -13.50 -10.77
C SER A 125 2.27 -12.05 -10.50
N LYS A 126 3.57 -11.76 -10.45
CA LYS A 126 4.10 -10.39 -10.34
C LYS A 126 3.70 -9.51 -11.53
N LEU A 127 3.83 -10.01 -12.76
CA LEU A 127 3.41 -9.29 -13.95
C LEU A 127 1.90 -9.03 -13.93
N TRP A 128 1.11 -10.04 -13.57
CA TRP A 128 -0.34 -9.90 -13.44
C TRP A 128 -0.70 -8.85 -12.38
N ARG A 129 -0.06 -8.87 -11.20
CA ARG A 129 -0.28 -7.88 -10.12
C ARG A 129 0.14 -6.49 -10.56
N LEU A 130 1.21 -6.34 -11.34
CA LEU A 130 1.60 -5.04 -11.89
C LEU A 130 0.48 -4.47 -12.77
N GLN A 131 -0.05 -5.29 -13.68
CA GLN A 131 -1.08 -4.87 -14.63
C GLN A 131 -2.46 -4.67 -14.00
N ASN A 132 -2.81 -5.48 -13.00
CA ASN A 132 -4.17 -5.52 -12.45
C ASN A 132 -4.30 -4.87 -11.06
N ILE A 133 -3.20 -4.64 -10.35
CA ILE A 133 -3.19 -3.96 -9.04
C ILE A 133 -2.49 -2.61 -9.16
N ILE A 134 -1.20 -2.59 -9.50
CA ILE A 134 -0.41 -1.35 -9.45
C ILE A 134 -0.88 -0.32 -10.47
N MET A 135 -0.99 -0.72 -11.74
CA MET A 135 -1.33 0.21 -12.82
C MET A 135 -2.72 0.84 -12.62
N PRO A 136 -3.76 0.09 -12.20
CA PRO A 136 -5.07 0.67 -11.90
C PRO A 136 -5.12 1.53 -10.63
N LEU A 137 -4.19 1.38 -9.68
CA LEU A 137 -4.11 2.24 -8.49
C LEU A 137 -3.66 3.67 -8.83
N ILE A 138 -2.81 3.85 -9.84
CA ILE A 138 -2.23 5.14 -10.22
C ILE A 138 -3.29 6.22 -10.50
N PRO A 139 -4.29 5.99 -11.39
CA PRO A 139 -5.29 7.01 -11.68
C PRO A 139 -6.25 7.29 -10.52
N LEU A 140 -6.26 6.47 -9.46
CA LEU A 140 -7.07 6.75 -8.28
C LEU A 140 -6.52 7.92 -7.45
N SER A 141 -5.25 8.31 -7.61
CA SER A 141 -4.72 9.52 -6.97
C SER A 141 -5.07 10.76 -7.82
N PRO A 142 -5.92 11.68 -7.33
CA PRO A 142 -6.28 12.89 -8.07
C PRO A 142 -5.09 13.84 -8.29
N PHE A 143 -3.99 13.66 -7.53
CA PHE A 143 -2.78 14.46 -7.64
C PHE A 143 -1.75 13.86 -8.64
N CYS A 144 -2.00 12.64 -9.12
CA CYS A 144 -1.20 12.04 -10.18
C CYS A 144 -1.55 12.67 -11.54
N ARG A 145 -0.53 12.97 -12.35
CA ARG A 145 -0.65 13.64 -13.65
C ARG A 145 -0.19 12.78 -14.82
N GLY A 146 0.34 11.59 -14.56
CA GLY A 146 0.75 10.68 -15.61
C GLY A 146 1.58 9.51 -15.12
N LEU A 147 1.95 8.68 -16.09
CA LEU A 147 2.71 7.46 -15.89
C LEU A 147 3.74 7.32 -17.02
N TYR A 148 4.98 6.99 -16.66
CA TYR A 148 5.99 6.46 -17.56
C TYR A 148 6.28 5.01 -17.19
N PHE A 149 6.21 4.13 -18.18
CA PHE A 149 6.78 2.79 -18.08
C PHE A 149 8.07 2.78 -18.89
N LEU A 150 9.22 2.67 -18.23
CA LEU A 150 10.50 2.71 -18.93
C LEU A 150 10.72 1.38 -19.67
N PRO A 151 11.11 1.41 -20.97
CA PRO A 151 11.34 0.18 -21.73
C PRO A 151 12.61 -0.54 -21.24
N ARG A 152 13.60 0.20 -20.74
CA ARG A 152 14.81 -0.37 -20.14
C ARG A 152 15.11 0.32 -18.82
N ARG A 153 15.77 -0.43 -17.93
CA ARG A 153 16.18 0.10 -16.62
C ARG A 153 17.09 1.31 -16.75
N ASP A 154 18.06 1.26 -17.65
CA ASP A 154 19.07 2.32 -17.82
C ASP A 154 18.47 3.65 -18.31
N ASP A 155 17.26 3.63 -18.88
CA ASP A 155 16.56 4.86 -19.28
C ASP A 155 16.23 5.75 -18.07
N VAL A 156 16.26 5.19 -16.84
CA VAL A 156 16.08 5.96 -15.60
C VAL A 156 17.16 7.03 -15.43
N PHE A 157 18.39 6.77 -15.90
CA PHE A 157 19.52 7.69 -15.72
C PHE A 157 19.31 9.01 -16.46
N ASP A 158 18.69 8.97 -17.63
CA ASP A 158 18.39 10.19 -18.39
C ASP A 158 17.17 10.92 -17.85
N LEU A 159 16.20 10.17 -17.29
CA LEU A 159 15.05 10.76 -16.61
C LEU A 159 15.48 11.54 -15.35
N ILE A 160 16.24 10.92 -14.44
CA ILE A 160 16.63 11.54 -13.16
C ILE A 160 17.54 12.76 -13.34
N LYS A 161 18.30 12.83 -14.44
CA LYS A 161 19.13 14.00 -14.76
C LYS A 161 18.27 15.22 -15.05
N ASN A 162 17.08 15.01 -15.60
CA ASN A 162 16.25 16.06 -16.16
C ASN A 162 15.13 16.52 -15.22
N HIS A 163 14.72 15.69 -14.27
CA HIS A 163 13.52 15.90 -13.45
C HIS A 163 13.82 15.93 -11.95
N ASP A 164 12.92 16.57 -11.18
CA ASP A 164 12.91 16.42 -9.73
C ASP A 164 12.26 15.07 -9.38
N VAL A 165 13.02 14.19 -8.73
CA VAL A 165 12.59 12.82 -8.43
C VAL A 165 12.38 12.58 -6.94
N TYR A 166 11.45 11.68 -6.65
CA TYR A 166 11.20 11.09 -5.35
C TYR A 166 11.28 9.56 -5.48
N PRO A 167 12.02 8.82 -4.63
CA PRO A 167 12.66 9.27 -3.39
C PRO A 167 13.80 10.26 -3.57
N TYR A 168 14.00 11.11 -2.56
CA TYR A 168 15.13 12.03 -2.55
C TYR A 168 16.46 11.25 -2.61
N LEU A 169 17.36 11.69 -3.51
CA LEU A 169 18.66 11.08 -3.83
C LEU A 169 18.59 9.73 -4.56
N TYR A 170 17.45 9.34 -5.11
CA TYR A 170 17.44 8.24 -6.08
C TYR A 170 18.33 8.61 -7.28
N ASP A 171 19.30 7.76 -7.62
CA ASP A 171 20.25 7.99 -8.71
C ASP A 171 20.36 6.82 -9.72
N GLY A 172 19.48 5.82 -9.61
CA GLY A 172 19.48 4.61 -10.45
C GLY A 172 20.52 3.55 -10.07
N VAL A 173 21.50 3.90 -9.22
CA VAL A 173 22.52 2.98 -8.71
C VAL A 173 22.25 2.64 -7.24
N ASN A 174 22.13 3.68 -6.41
CA ASN A 174 21.65 3.65 -5.05
C ASN A 174 20.13 3.61 -5.07
N LEU A 175 19.59 2.40 -4.99
CA LEU A 175 18.17 2.13 -5.07
C LEU A 175 17.51 2.57 -3.76
N ARG A 176 16.42 3.31 -3.90
CA ARG A 176 15.64 3.83 -2.78
C ARG A 176 14.19 3.54 -3.02
N ALA A 177 13.55 2.88 -2.05
CA ALA A 177 12.11 2.72 -2.08
C ALA A 177 11.46 3.99 -1.51
N PRO A 178 10.33 4.45 -2.08
CA PRO A 178 9.53 5.55 -1.52
C PRO A 178 8.78 5.18 -0.25
N SER A 179 9.06 4.01 0.35
CA SER A 179 8.37 3.51 1.52
C SER A 179 9.30 3.42 2.73
N ASP A 180 9.37 4.50 3.49
CA ASP A 180 9.84 4.47 4.88
C ASP A 180 8.59 4.63 5.79
N PRO A 181 8.08 3.52 6.36
CA PRO A 181 6.87 3.56 7.18
C PRO A 181 6.97 4.53 8.35
N VAL A 182 8.13 4.64 9.00
CA VAL A 182 8.33 5.53 10.16
C VAL A 182 8.23 6.99 9.74
N LEU A 183 8.89 7.36 8.64
CA LEU A 183 8.80 8.74 8.13
C LEU A 183 7.38 9.06 7.65
N ARG A 184 6.67 8.10 7.05
CA ARG A 184 5.28 8.31 6.62
C ARG A 184 4.35 8.61 7.78
N TYR A 185 4.36 7.80 8.84
CA TYR A 185 3.52 8.04 10.02
C TYR A 185 3.81 9.39 10.68
N LYS A 186 5.06 9.88 10.58
CA LYS A 186 5.42 11.23 11.02
C LYS A 186 4.94 12.34 10.07
N LYS A 187 4.87 12.07 8.77
CA LYS A 187 4.38 13.03 7.77
C LYS A 187 2.87 13.18 7.80
N LEU A 188 2.15 12.08 8.01
CA LEU A 188 0.69 12.00 8.01
C LEU A 188 0.18 12.03 9.47
N ASP A 189 0.48 13.10 10.19
CA ASP A 189 0.20 13.22 11.62
C ASP A 189 -1.12 13.92 11.95
N GLN A 190 -1.86 14.34 10.93
CA GLN A 190 -3.20 14.90 11.02
C GLN A 190 -4.00 14.67 9.72
N PRO A 191 -5.34 14.77 9.75
CA PRO A 191 -6.16 14.60 8.55
C PRO A 191 -5.91 15.70 7.50
N ASN A 192 -6.32 15.43 6.26
CA ASN A 192 -6.33 16.41 5.14
C ASN A 192 -4.97 16.96 4.69
N LEU A 193 -3.86 16.34 5.07
CA LEU A 193 -2.52 16.69 4.53
C LEU A 193 -2.34 16.29 3.05
N VAL A 194 -3.15 15.34 2.61
CA VAL A 194 -3.26 14.84 1.24
C VAL A 194 -4.74 14.76 0.86
N GLU A 195 -5.03 14.82 -0.43
CA GLU A 195 -6.34 14.51 -1.00
C GLU A 195 -6.62 13.01 -0.90
N GLY A 196 -5.59 12.18 -1.05
CA GLY A 196 -5.69 10.74 -0.96
C GLY A 196 -6.16 10.11 -2.27
N LEU A 197 -6.82 8.97 -2.19
CA LEU A 197 -7.40 8.27 -3.33
C LEU A 197 -8.86 8.65 -3.54
N ARG A 198 -9.34 8.58 -4.78
CA ARG A 198 -10.75 8.70 -5.16
C ARG A 198 -11.13 7.66 -6.18
N ALA A 199 -12.36 7.20 -6.11
CA ALA A 199 -12.96 6.42 -7.16
C ALA A 199 -13.04 7.23 -8.46
N LEU A 200 -12.79 6.58 -9.59
CA LEU A 200 -13.01 7.21 -10.89
C LEU A 200 -14.51 7.31 -11.17
N PRO A 201 -14.98 8.39 -11.84
CA PRO A 201 -16.41 8.56 -12.15
C PRO A 201 -17.05 7.37 -12.88
N GLN A 202 -16.30 6.72 -13.78
CA GLN A 202 -16.80 5.53 -14.48
C GLN A 202 -16.97 4.33 -13.55
N GLY A 203 -16.09 4.16 -12.55
CA GLY A 203 -16.22 3.10 -11.56
C GLY A 203 -17.47 3.30 -10.71
N LEU A 204 -17.73 4.54 -10.28
CA LEU A 204 -18.96 4.91 -9.55
C LEU A 204 -20.22 4.58 -10.37
N ARG A 205 -20.25 4.91 -11.67
CA ARG A 205 -21.37 4.55 -12.56
C ARG A 205 -21.61 3.05 -12.60
N TYR A 206 -20.56 2.24 -12.81
CA TYR A 206 -20.71 0.79 -12.85
C TYR A 206 -21.15 0.17 -11.52
N VAL A 207 -20.73 0.75 -10.40
CA VAL A 207 -21.22 0.34 -9.08
C VAL A 207 -22.72 0.65 -8.95
N GLN A 208 -23.17 1.82 -9.39
CA GLN A 208 -24.60 2.15 -9.39
C GLN A 208 -25.41 1.21 -10.30
N ASP A 209 -24.92 0.93 -11.51
CA ASP A 209 -25.55 -0.03 -12.42
C ASP A 209 -25.65 -1.44 -11.77
N TRP A 210 -24.58 -1.87 -11.09
CA TRP A 210 -24.56 -3.15 -10.39
C TRP A 210 -25.55 -3.18 -9.22
N LEU A 211 -25.63 -2.13 -8.41
CA LEU A 211 -26.60 -2.00 -7.31
C LEU A 211 -28.04 -2.05 -7.84
N GLN A 212 -28.32 -1.33 -8.93
CA GLN A 212 -29.63 -1.31 -9.57
C GLN A 212 -30.02 -2.68 -10.14
N MET A 213 -29.11 -3.34 -10.84
CA MET A 213 -29.35 -4.66 -11.44
C MET A 213 -29.63 -5.73 -10.37
N ASN A 214 -28.96 -5.63 -9.22
CA ASN A 214 -29.17 -6.50 -8.07
C ASN A 214 -30.33 -6.04 -7.16
N LYS A 215 -31.05 -4.97 -7.54
CA LYS A 215 -32.19 -4.39 -6.80
C LYS A 215 -31.84 -4.03 -5.35
N ILE A 216 -30.61 -3.59 -5.12
CA ILE A 216 -30.13 -3.17 -3.80
C ILE A 216 -30.54 -1.72 -3.57
N GLN A 217 -31.43 -1.50 -2.60
CA GLN A 217 -31.96 -0.17 -2.24
C GLN A 217 -31.57 0.26 -0.82
N LEU A 218 -31.22 -0.69 0.04
CA LEU A 218 -30.80 -0.40 1.42
C LEU A 218 -29.38 0.16 1.44
N PRO A 219 -29.00 0.93 2.48
CA PRO A 219 -27.63 1.38 2.67
C PRO A 219 -26.66 0.18 2.67
N VAL A 220 -25.64 0.28 1.83
CA VAL A 220 -24.70 -0.82 1.58
C VAL A 220 -23.61 -0.84 2.64
N VAL A 221 -23.40 -2.01 3.24
CA VAL A 221 -22.22 -2.30 4.06
C VAL A 221 -21.37 -3.33 3.35
N THR A 222 -20.13 -2.97 3.01
CA THR A 222 -19.22 -3.94 2.39
C THR A 222 -18.47 -4.73 3.45
N ILE A 223 -18.22 -6.00 3.16
CA ILE A 223 -17.36 -6.88 3.96
C ILE A 223 -16.30 -7.43 3.03
N THR A 224 -15.04 -7.00 3.19
CA THR A 224 -13.93 -7.51 2.40
C THR A 224 -13.30 -8.70 3.12
N ILE A 225 -13.45 -9.89 2.52
CA ILE A 225 -12.95 -11.14 3.07
C ILE A 225 -11.48 -11.32 2.73
N ARG A 226 -10.72 -11.75 3.74
CA ARG A 226 -9.34 -12.20 3.58
C ARG A 226 -9.26 -13.70 3.81
N SER A 227 -8.74 -14.41 2.82
CA SER A 227 -8.49 -15.86 2.88
C SER A 227 -7.17 -16.15 2.17
N SER A 228 -6.05 -15.83 2.81
CA SER A 228 -4.74 -15.94 2.19
C SER A 228 -3.93 -17.09 2.78
N LEU A 229 -3.07 -17.68 1.95
CA LEU A 229 -2.09 -18.66 2.41
C LEU A 229 -0.89 -17.99 3.12
N TYR A 230 -0.66 -16.71 2.85
CA TYR A 230 0.39 -15.91 3.48
C TYR A 230 -0.15 -15.19 4.71
N ASP A 231 0.49 -15.39 5.86
CA ASP A 231 0.13 -14.75 7.13
C ASP A 231 -1.35 -15.00 7.54
N LYS A 232 -1.68 -16.28 7.73
CA LYS A 232 -3.04 -16.78 7.99
C LYS A 232 -3.70 -16.21 9.25
N GLY A 233 -2.93 -15.71 10.21
CA GLY A 233 -3.47 -15.07 11.42
C GLY A 233 -4.37 -13.88 11.10
N ARG A 234 -4.20 -13.26 9.93
CA ARG A 234 -5.02 -12.14 9.45
C ARG A 234 -6.29 -12.54 8.69
N ASN A 235 -6.52 -13.83 8.48
CA ASN A 235 -7.70 -14.27 7.72
C ASN A 235 -8.98 -13.99 8.50
N SER A 236 -10.04 -13.68 7.77
CA SER A 236 -11.35 -13.36 8.31
C SER A 236 -11.97 -14.56 9.03
N ASN A 237 -12.64 -14.34 10.15
CA ASN A 237 -13.50 -15.33 10.80
C ASN A 237 -14.82 -15.48 10.02
N ILE A 238 -14.84 -16.36 9.02
CA ILE A 238 -15.96 -16.51 8.07
C ILE A 238 -17.30 -16.73 8.78
N ASP A 239 -17.35 -17.54 9.84
CA ASP A 239 -18.58 -17.82 10.59
C ASP A 239 -19.13 -16.56 11.28
N ALA A 240 -18.26 -15.71 11.83
CA ALA A 240 -18.66 -14.46 12.46
C ALA A 240 -19.16 -13.44 11.44
N TRP A 241 -18.44 -13.29 10.31
CA TRP A 241 -18.83 -12.39 9.23
C TRP A 241 -20.13 -12.82 8.55
N SER A 242 -20.37 -14.12 8.41
CA SER A 242 -21.63 -14.67 7.91
C SER A 242 -22.81 -14.28 8.81
N LYS A 243 -22.70 -14.53 10.13
CA LYS A 243 -23.72 -14.11 11.11
C LYS A 243 -23.96 -12.60 11.07
N PHE A 244 -22.90 -11.81 10.91
CA PHE A 244 -23.01 -10.37 10.81
C PHE A 244 -23.71 -9.92 9.51
N ALA A 245 -23.47 -10.58 8.38
CA ALA A 245 -24.17 -10.30 7.13
C ALA A 245 -25.70 -10.50 7.27
N THR A 246 -26.13 -11.58 7.92
CA THR A 246 -27.56 -11.80 8.24
C THR A 246 -28.10 -10.73 9.19
N TYR A 247 -27.32 -10.33 10.20
CA TYR A 247 -27.71 -9.26 11.13
C TYR A 247 -27.92 -7.91 10.42
N LEU A 248 -27.07 -7.56 9.45
CA LEU A 248 -27.21 -6.33 8.66
C LEU A 248 -28.55 -6.28 7.94
N LEU A 249 -28.97 -7.39 7.32
CA LEU A 249 -30.24 -7.47 6.60
C LEU A 249 -31.44 -7.19 7.51
N VAL A 250 -31.46 -7.81 8.69
CA VAL A 250 -32.53 -7.58 9.70
C VAL A 250 -32.49 -6.15 10.24
N SER A 251 -31.32 -5.51 10.22
CA SER A 251 -31.11 -4.14 10.71
C SER A 251 -31.36 -3.07 9.64
N GLY A 252 -31.83 -3.43 8.45
CA GLY A 252 -32.15 -2.48 7.37
C GLY A 252 -30.97 -2.07 6.51
N TYR A 253 -29.90 -2.89 6.45
CA TYR A 253 -28.72 -2.67 5.62
C TYR A 253 -28.53 -3.82 4.64
N HIS A 254 -27.85 -3.56 3.51
CA HIS A 254 -27.50 -4.63 2.56
C HIS A 254 -26.03 -5.01 2.71
N ALA A 255 -25.77 -6.29 3.00
CA ALA A 255 -24.42 -6.82 3.03
C ALA A 255 -23.91 -7.09 1.60
N VAL A 256 -22.75 -6.51 1.25
CA VAL A 256 -22.03 -6.80 0.01
C VAL A 256 -20.67 -7.42 0.32
N ILE A 257 -20.50 -8.69 -0.05
CA ILE A 257 -19.27 -9.43 0.20
C ILE A 257 -18.31 -9.25 -0.97
N ILE A 258 -17.07 -8.87 -0.65
CA ILE A 258 -15.97 -8.80 -1.62
C ILE A 258 -14.97 -9.90 -1.26
N PRO A 259 -14.85 -10.97 -2.05
CA PRO A 259 -13.97 -12.08 -1.72
C PRO A 259 -12.49 -11.72 -1.91
N ASP A 260 -11.62 -12.51 -1.29
CA ASP A 260 -10.18 -12.44 -1.47
C ASP A 260 -9.81 -12.65 -2.94
N THR A 261 -8.88 -11.86 -3.47
CA THR A 261 -8.45 -11.90 -4.88
C THR A 261 -8.05 -13.29 -5.36
N ASP A 262 -7.33 -14.05 -4.53
CA ASP A 262 -6.80 -15.36 -4.93
C ASP A 262 -7.87 -16.47 -4.80
N ASN A 263 -8.97 -16.20 -4.08
CA ASN A 263 -10.06 -17.14 -3.84
C ASN A 263 -11.41 -16.68 -4.41
N ALA A 264 -11.42 -15.65 -5.27
CA ALA A 264 -12.65 -15.02 -5.73
C ALA A 264 -13.49 -15.88 -6.71
N PHE A 265 -13.02 -17.05 -7.14
CA PHE A 265 -13.83 -18.05 -7.84
C PHE A 265 -14.36 -19.16 -6.93
N VAL A 266 -13.87 -19.25 -5.69
CA VAL A 266 -14.38 -20.23 -4.73
C VAL A 266 -15.82 -19.86 -4.38
N LYS A 267 -16.71 -20.85 -4.47
CA LYS A 267 -18.09 -20.69 -4.02
C LYS A 267 -18.05 -20.60 -2.49
N GLU A 268 -18.50 -19.48 -1.95
CA GLU A 268 -18.56 -19.28 -0.52
C GLU A 268 -20.01 -19.41 -0.07
N SER A 269 -20.38 -20.59 0.39
CA SER A 269 -21.74 -20.89 0.86
C SER A 269 -22.07 -20.21 2.19
N ALA A 270 -21.10 -19.57 2.85
CA ALA A 270 -21.33 -18.91 4.13
C ALA A 270 -22.19 -17.63 4.00
N PHE A 271 -22.39 -17.09 2.79
CA PHE A 271 -23.02 -15.78 2.59
C PHE A 271 -24.27 -15.86 1.69
N GLU A 272 -25.18 -16.79 1.97
CA GLU A 272 -26.37 -17.03 1.13
C GLU A 272 -27.32 -15.83 1.05
N ASP A 273 -27.44 -15.04 2.13
CA ASP A 273 -28.33 -13.87 2.21
C ASP A 273 -27.68 -12.56 1.75
N ALA A 274 -26.41 -12.60 1.33
CA ALA A 274 -25.66 -11.41 0.93
C ALA A 274 -25.36 -11.40 -0.57
N SER A 275 -25.18 -10.21 -1.14
CA SER A 275 -24.72 -10.10 -2.53
C SER A 275 -23.20 -10.23 -2.58
N ILE A 276 -22.67 -11.07 -3.46
CA ILE A 276 -21.23 -11.22 -3.66
C ILE A 276 -20.80 -10.44 -4.90
N PHE A 277 -19.94 -9.42 -4.73
CA PHE A 277 -19.45 -8.58 -5.82
C PHE A 277 -18.03 -8.99 -6.24
N ARG A 278 -17.93 -10.10 -6.99
CA ARG A 278 -16.64 -10.76 -7.33
C ARG A 278 -15.75 -9.91 -8.23
N GLU A 279 -16.32 -9.07 -9.08
CA GLU A 279 -15.58 -8.20 -9.99
C GLU A 279 -14.67 -7.23 -9.22
N CYS A 280 -15.09 -6.81 -8.02
CA CYS A 280 -14.26 -5.98 -7.13
C CYS A 280 -13.01 -6.72 -6.64
N SER A 281 -12.94 -8.05 -6.72
CA SER A 281 -11.77 -8.83 -6.31
C SER A 281 -10.55 -8.59 -7.20
N TRP A 282 -10.77 -8.26 -8.50
CA TRP A 282 -9.72 -8.06 -9.50
C TRP A 282 -9.75 -6.68 -10.16
N ASN A 283 -10.88 -5.99 -10.14
CA ASN A 283 -11.00 -4.64 -10.69
C ASN A 283 -10.87 -3.58 -9.59
N ILE A 284 -9.69 -2.97 -9.51
CA ILE A 284 -9.36 -1.96 -8.50
C ILE A 284 -10.23 -0.71 -8.62
N GLY A 285 -10.62 -0.31 -9.83
CA GLY A 285 -11.49 0.84 -10.04
C GLY A 285 -12.88 0.61 -9.48
N LEU A 286 -13.47 -0.58 -9.70
CA LEU A 286 -14.74 -0.97 -9.10
C LEU A 286 -14.63 -1.12 -7.58
N ARG A 287 -13.53 -1.71 -7.09
CA ARG A 287 -13.29 -1.86 -5.64
C ARG A 287 -13.23 -0.50 -4.93
N ALA A 288 -12.48 0.46 -5.47
CA ALA A 288 -12.43 1.81 -4.90
C ALA A 288 -13.82 2.48 -4.96
N ALA A 289 -14.56 2.31 -6.06
CA ALA A 289 -15.89 2.87 -6.23
C ALA A 289 -16.92 2.31 -5.25
N ILE A 290 -16.93 0.99 -4.99
CA ILE A 290 -17.87 0.41 -4.02
C ILE A 290 -17.50 0.84 -2.60
N TYR A 291 -16.20 0.95 -2.28
CA TYR A 291 -15.78 1.48 -0.97
C TYR A 291 -16.21 2.93 -0.75
N GLU A 292 -16.14 3.76 -1.78
CA GLU A 292 -16.59 5.16 -1.72
C GLU A 292 -18.11 5.29 -1.70
N THR A 293 -18.84 4.38 -2.34
CA THR A 293 -20.32 4.40 -2.41
C THR A 293 -20.96 3.82 -1.15
N ALA A 294 -20.30 2.87 -0.49
CA ALA A 294 -20.87 2.18 0.66
C ALA A 294 -21.08 3.12 1.84
N PHE A 295 -22.13 2.85 2.62
CA PHE A 295 -22.36 3.51 3.89
C PHE A 295 -21.21 3.25 4.87
N LEU A 296 -20.74 2.00 4.91
CA LEU A 296 -19.63 1.57 5.74
C LEU A 296 -18.89 0.38 5.12
N ASN A 297 -17.58 0.34 5.28
CA ASN A 297 -16.73 -0.75 4.81
C ASN A 297 -16.08 -1.48 5.98
N PHE A 298 -16.18 -2.81 5.99
CA PHE A 298 -15.50 -3.65 6.95
C PHE A 298 -14.30 -4.35 6.34
N PHE A 299 -13.22 -4.35 7.11
CA PHE A 299 -11.96 -5.01 6.78
C PHE A 299 -11.44 -5.80 7.98
N VAL A 300 -10.52 -6.71 7.69
CA VAL A 300 -9.48 -7.19 8.61
C VAL A 300 -8.12 -6.73 8.04
N PRO A 301 -6.98 -6.84 8.73
CA PRO A 301 -5.71 -6.32 8.22
C PRO A 301 -5.35 -6.95 6.87
N ASN A 302 -5.47 -6.16 5.81
CA ASN A 302 -5.26 -6.60 4.43
C ASN A 302 -4.78 -5.41 3.59
N GLY A 303 -4.08 -5.69 2.50
CA GLY A 303 -3.52 -4.61 1.67
C GLY A 303 -4.61 -3.81 0.94
N CYS A 304 -5.72 -4.44 0.53
CA CYS A 304 -6.77 -3.72 -0.19
C CYS A 304 -7.52 -2.71 0.69
N ALA A 305 -7.45 -2.80 2.02
CA ALA A 305 -7.99 -1.81 2.94
C ALA A 305 -7.31 -0.44 2.74
N ASP A 306 -6.07 -0.40 2.24
CA ASP A 306 -5.37 0.86 1.95
C ASP A 306 -6.17 1.76 0.97
N LEU A 307 -7.00 1.17 0.11
CA LEU A 307 -7.91 1.91 -0.77
C LEU A 307 -8.90 2.77 0.01
N ALA A 308 -9.46 2.25 1.10
CA ALA A 308 -10.39 2.97 1.97
C ALA A 308 -9.64 3.83 3.00
N VAL A 309 -8.54 3.32 3.58
CA VAL A 309 -7.70 4.04 4.55
C VAL A 309 -7.22 5.38 4.01
N PHE A 310 -6.82 5.42 2.73
CA PHE A 310 -6.38 6.66 2.09
C PHE A 310 -7.45 7.32 1.23
N ASN A 311 -8.71 6.89 1.31
CA ASN A 311 -9.82 7.59 0.70
C ASN A 311 -10.66 8.30 1.78
N PRO A 312 -10.50 9.60 2.02
CA PRO A 312 -11.25 10.34 3.05
C PRO A 312 -12.77 10.38 2.83
N THR A 313 -13.30 9.97 1.68
CA THR A 313 -14.75 9.83 1.49
C THR A 313 -15.28 8.43 1.82
N ALA A 314 -14.39 7.44 2.01
CA ALA A 314 -14.78 6.10 2.42
C ALA A 314 -14.81 5.98 3.95
N SER A 315 -15.97 5.63 4.49
CA SER A 315 -16.13 5.25 5.90
C SER A 315 -15.67 3.80 6.09
N TYR A 316 -14.93 3.50 7.15
CA TYR A 316 -14.52 2.12 7.41
C TYR A 316 -14.34 1.78 8.89
N ILE A 317 -14.45 0.48 9.17
CA ILE A 317 -13.95 -0.14 10.40
C ILE A 317 -13.04 -1.30 9.99
N CYS A 318 -11.77 -1.22 10.39
CA CYS A 318 -10.83 -2.33 10.24
C CYS A 318 -10.78 -3.11 11.55
N MET A 319 -11.37 -4.31 11.57
CA MET A 319 -11.44 -5.21 12.72
C MET A 319 -10.12 -5.96 12.89
N ASN A 320 -9.89 -6.50 14.09
CA ASN A 320 -8.79 -7.40 14.39
C ASN A 320 -7.41 -6.82 14.01
N MET A 321 -7.17 -5.55 14.33
CA MET A 321 -5.93 -4.83 14.01
C MET A 321 -4.68 -5.31 14.77
N LEU A 322 -4.81 -6.33 15.62
CA LEU A 322 -3.71 -7.04 16.25
C LEU A 322 -3.96 -8.56 16.24
N PRO A 323 -4.01 -9.18 15.05
CA PRO A 323 -4.43 -10.57 14.92
C PRO A 323 -3.42 -11.52 15.56
N ALA A 324 -3.93 -12.51 16.29
CA ALA A 324 -3.10 -13.54 16.89
C ALA A 324 -2.31 -14.30 15.80
N ASN A 325 -1.03 -14.57 16.09
CA ASN A 325 -0.10 -15.28 15.21
C ASN A 325 0.21 -14.59 13.88
N SER A 326 -0.08 -13.29 13.74
CA SER A 326 0.37 -12.56 12.55
C SER A 326 1.89 -12.35 12.59
N ILE A 327 2.52 -12.46 11.41
CA ILE A 327 3.94 -12.14 11.23
C ILE A 327 4.17 -10.73 10.67
N ILE A 328 3.12 -10.09 10.14
CA ILE A 328 3.19 -8.73 9.56
C ILE A 328 2.55 -7.68 10.48
N THR A 329 1.38 -7.98 11.03
CA THR A 329 0.59 -7.05 11.84
C THR A 329 0.81 -7.37 13.31
N THR A 330 1.99 -7.01 13.82
CA THR A 330 2.40 -7.26 15.22
C THR A 330 2.49 -5.96 16.00
N GLU A 331 2.51 -6.08 17.34
CA GLU A 331 2.72 -4.94 18.23
C GLU A 331 4.08 -4.25 17.98
N GLU A 332 5.12 -5.03 17.67
CA GLU A 332 6.44 -4.49 17.32
C GLU A 332 6.40 -3.67 16.03
N ALA A 333 5.62 -4.11 15.03
CA ALA A 333 5.46 -3.37 13.77
C ALA A 333 4.79 -2.01 14.00
N TYR A 334 3.74 -1.94 14.84
CA TYR A 334 3.11 -0.68 15.23
C TYR A 334 4.05 0.23 16.03
N LYS A 335 4.76 -0.32 17.02
CA LYS A 335 5.74 0.42 17.81
C LYS A 335 6.87 0.97 16.95
N ALA A 336 7.34 0.21 15.95
CA ALA A 336 8.41 0.62 15.05
C ALA A 336 8.04 1.87 14.24
N VAL A 337 6.78 2.03 13.86
CA VAL A 337 6.28 3.22 13.13
C VAL A 337 5.78 4.33 14.05
N GLY A 338 5.79 4.11 15.38
CA GLY A 338 5.32 5.08 16.37
C GLY A 338 3.79 5.21 16.43
N HIS A 339 3.06 4.17 16.02
CA HIS A 339 1.61 4.12 16.18
C HIS A 339 1.24 3.66 17.60
N VAL A 340 0.22 4.28 18.18
CA VAL A 340 -0.29 3.95 19.51
C VAL A 340 -1.41 2.93 19.35
N ILE A 341 -1.22 1.73 19.92
CA ILE A 341 -2.22 0.67 19.87
C ILE A 341 -3.47 1.11 20.62
N GLY A 342 -4.63 0.91 19.99
CA GLY A 342 -5.93 1.35 20.51
C GLY A 342 -6.39 2.71 19.97
N GLU A 343 -5.54 3.42 19.23
CA GLU A 343 -5.91 4.66 18.54
C GLU A 343 -6.13 4.41 17.04
N ASP A 344 -6.93 5.28 16.41
CA ASP A 344 -7.06 5.33 14.96
C ASP A 344 -5.78 5.91 14.32
N TYR A 345 -5.68 5.83 12.99
CA TYR A 345 -4.61 6.55 12.31
C TYR A 345 -4.77 8.06 12.53
N LYS A 346 -3.66 8.77 12.75
CA LYS A 346 -3.68 10.22 12.98
C LYS A 346 -4.26 11.03 11.81
N PHE A 347 -4.18 10.46 10.61
CA PHE A 347 -4.73 11.04 9.39
C PHE A 347 -6.16 10.56 9.06
N ALA A 348 -6.74 9.66 9.87
CA ALA A 348 -8.08 9.15 9.67
C ALA A 348 -9.14 10.26 9.83
N THR A 349 -10.23 10.14 9.10
CA THR A 349 -11.42 10.96 9.35
C THR A 349 -12.21 10.42 10.54
N ASP A 350 -13.22 11.16 10.98
CA ASP A 350 -14.12 10.79 12.08
C ASP A 350 -14.94 9.50 11.80
N LYS A 351 -15.04 9.09 10.52
CA LYS A 351 -15.74 7.89 10.05
C LYS A 351 -14.81 6.71 9.74
N GLN A 352 -13.53 6.80 10.12
CA GLN A 352 -12.51 5.81 9.79
C GLN A 352 -11.89 5.26 11.08
N ARG A 353 -12.07 3.97 11.33
CA ARG A 353 -11.77 3.37 12.64
C ARG A 353 -10.96 2.09 12.58
N LEU A 354 -10.08 1.90 13.57
CA LEU A 354 -9.31 0.70 13.84
C LEU A 354 -9.85 0.04 15.11
N CYS A 355 -10.34 -1.19 14.98
CA CYS A 355 -10.72 -2.01 16.10
C CYS A 355 -9.66 -3.09 16.34
N PHE A 356 -9.03 -3.06 17.52
CA PHE A 356 -7.99 -4.00 17.92
C PHE A 356 -8.55 -5.29 18.55
N LYS A 357 -9.87 -5.39 18.72
CA LYS A 357 -10.54 -6.60 19.20
C LYS A 357 -10.66 -7.63 18.07
N PRO A 358 -10.69 -8.94 18.38
CA PRO A 358 -10.93 -9.98 17.39
C PRO A 358 -12.24 -9.76 16.62
N ASP A 359 -12.29 -10.21 15.36
CA ASP A 359 -13.46 -10.16 14.49
C ASP A 359 -14.50 -11.26 14.85
N SER A 360 -14.89 -11.33 16.14
CA SER A 360 -16.04 -12.11 16.58
C SER A 360 -17.33 -11.38 16.22
N PHE A 361 -18.45 -12.12 16.12
CA PHE A 361 -19.75 -11.54 15.78
C PHE A 361 -20.14 -10.42 16.74
N GLU A 362 -19.93 -10.62 18.05
CA GLU A 362 -20.28 -9.66 19.10
C GLU A 362 -19.49 -8.36 18.95
N ASN A 363 -18.18 -8.46 18.66
CA ASN A 363 -17.33 -7.30 18.47
C ASN A 363 -17.67 -6.56 17.18
N ILE A 364 -17.86 -7.28 16.06
CA ILE A 364 -18.23 -6.68 14.77
C ILE A 364 -19.55 -5.91 14.91
N LYS A 365 -20.57 -6.57 15.50
CA LYS A 365 -21.88 -5.97 15.76
C LYS A 365 -21.76 -4.73 16.65
N HIS A 366 -20.99 -4.81 17.74
CA HIS A 366 -20.80 -3.68 18.64
C HIS A 366 -20.21 -2.45 17.95
N GLU A 367 -19.16 -2.64 17.16
CA GLU A 367 -18.52 -1.54 16.42
C GLU A 367 -19.46 -0.96 15.35
N PHE A 368 -20.24 -1.81 14.68
CA PHE A 368 -21.29 -1.38 13.75
C PHE A 368 -22.37 -0.52 14.43
N ASP A 369 -22.97 -1.03 15.52
CA ASP A 369 -24.03 -0.33 16.26
C ASP A 369 -23.53 1.01 16.80
N GLN A 370 -22.30 1.05 17.29
CA GLN A 370 -21.67 2.28 17.72
C GLN A 370 -21.52 3.26 16.56
N PHE A 371 -21.05 2.81 15.40
CA PHE A 371 -20.92 3.65 14.21
C PHE A 371 -22.26 4.23 13.76
N VAL A 372 -23.30 3.40 13.64
CA VAL A 372 -24.64 3.82 13.21
C VAL A 372 -25.26 4.80 14.20
N SER A 373 -25.04 4.61 15.50
CA SER A 373 -25.51 5.55 16.54
C SER A 373 -24.93 6.96 16.37
N HIS A 374 -23.67 7.07 15.94
CA HIS A 374 -23.02 8.36 15.69
C HIS A 374 -23.31 8.92 14.28
N TYR A 375 -23.48 8.03 13.30
CA TYR A 375 -23.63 8.37 11.89
C TYR A 375 -24.81 7.61 11.28
N PRO A 376 -26.06 7.96 11.62
CA PRO A 376 -27.21 7.30 11.04
C PRO A 376 -27.23 7.51 9.50
N PRO A 377 -27.75 6.53 8.73
CA PRO A 377 -27.91 6.72 7.29
C PRO A 377 -28.80 7.93 7.02
N SER A 378 -28.34 8.79 6.11
CA SER A 378 -28.98 10.05 5.72
C SER A 378 -30.26 9.87 4.93
#